data_AF-A0A2E9A8J4-F1
#
_entry.id   AF-A0A2E9A8J4-F1
#
_cell.length_a   1.000
_cell.length_b   1.000
_cell.length_c   1.000
_cell.angle_alpha   90.00
_cell.angle_beta   90.00
_cell.angle_gamma   90.00
#
_symmetry.space_group_name_H-M   'P 1'
#
loop_
_entity.id
_entity.type
_entity.pdbx_description
1 polymer ?
#
loop_
_entity_poly.entity_id
_entity_poly.type
_entity_poly.pdbx_seq_one_letter_code
_entity_poly.pdbx_strand_id
1 'polypeptide(L)'
;MSDSTGAPQSQNGIFAAFHELTLKGLEQSLLDAQARYERGEAQADPAPSLNWAVTNQAMPDESGAAPSLETLLQEEVILWLSVGDEKLEIVPGSDHATIQASALINALKEMQTMVQGLAEDRSSELASQFHDIAIAQAKPSSPPEDEGKSDWEYDATVDRYIAV
;
A
#
# COMPACT_ATOMS: atom_id res chain seq x y z
N MET A 1 -8.61 0.75 29.69
CA MET A 1 -7.72 1.36 28.68
C MET A 1 -8.38 1.07 27.36
N SER A 2 -9.07 2.05 26.79
CA SER A 2 -9.76 1.88 25.51
C SER A 2 -8.72 2.10 24.42
N ASP A 3 -8.36 1.02 23.72
CA ASP A 3 -7.65 1.12 22.45
C ASP A 3 -8.60 1.79 21.47
N SER A 4 -8.45 3.10 21.33
CA SER A 4 -9.08 3.85 20.25
C SER A 4 -8.24 3.56 19.01
N THR A 5 -8.58 2.48 18.30
CA THR A 5 -8.13 2.22 16.92
C THR A 5 -8.81 3.21 15.98
N GLY A 6 -8.61 4.50 16.24
CA GLY A 6 -9.10 5.59 15.40
C GLY A 6 -8.36 5.55 14.08
N ALA A 7 -9.10 5.45 12.98
CA ALA A 7 -8.53 5.57 11.65
C ALA A 7 -7.74 6.89 11.51
N PRO A 8 -6.69 6.92 10.69
CA PRO A 8 -5.79 8.07 10.63
C PRO A 8 -6.53 9.32 10.14
N GLN A 9 -6.77 10.27 11.04
CA GLN A 9 -7.26 11.60 10.71
C GLN A 9 -6.11 12.60 10.87
N SER A 10 -5.51 13.03 9.75
CA SER A 10 -4.47 14.07 9.80
C SER A 10 -5.09 15.46 9.92
N GLN A 11 -4.31 16.42 10.43
CA GLN A 11 -4.68 17.84 10.39
C GLN A 11 -4.87 18.38 8.96
N ASN A 12 -4.44 17.63 7.94
CA ASN A 12 -4.51 18.00 6.53
C ASN A 12 -5.63 17.27 5.77
N GLY A 13 -6.47 16.48 6.45
CA GLY A 13 -7.57 15.70 5.85
C GLY A 13 -7.23 14.23 5.64
N ILE A 14 -8.25 13.43 5.31
CA ILE A 14 -8.16 11.99 5.06
C ILE A 14 -7.25 11.71 3.87
N PHE A 15 -7.42 12.43 2.75
CA PHE A 15 -6.59 12.21 1.56
C PHE A 15 -5.10 12.37 1.87
N ALA A 16 -4.72 13.46 2.53
CA ALA A 16 -3.33 13.73 2.87
C ALA A 16 -2.76 12.69 3.85
N ALA A 17 -3.58 12.23 4.80
CA ALA A 17 -3.17 11.21 5.76
C ALA A 17 -2.84 9.89 5.06
N PHE A 18 -3.74 9.41 4.20
CA PHE A 18 -3.55 8.16 3.46
C PHE A 18 -2.46 8.30 2.41
N HIS A 19 -2.32 9.46 1.76
CA HIS A 19 -1.24 9.71 0.80
C HIS A 19 0.14 9.54 1.44
N GLU A 20 0.36 10.13 2.61
CA GLU A 20 1.60 9.98 3.37
C GLU A 20 1.83 8.53 3.81
N LEU A 21 0.79 7.85 4.28
CA LEU A 21 0.87 6.44 4.70
C LEU A 21 1.20 5.50 3.53
N THR A 22 0.54 5.68 2.39
CA THR A 22 0.81 4.90 1.17
C THR A 22 2.24 5.11 0.68
N LEU A 23 2.75 6.35 0.69
CA LEU A 23 4.14 6.62 0.32
C LEU A 23 5.14 5.94 1.27
N LYS A 24 4.90 6.00 2.58
CA LYS A 24 5.72 5.26 3.56
C LYS A 24 5.67 3.75 3.34
N GLY A 25 4.50 3.22 3.00
CA GLY A 25 4.32 1.81 2.66
C GLY A 25 5.15 1.39 1.44
N LEU A 26 5.16 2.22 0.39
CA LEU A 26 5.98 2.01 -0.80
C LEU A 26 7.48 2.12 -0.53
N GLU A 27 7.90 3.07 0.32
CA GLU A 27 9.30 3.18 0.76
C GLU A 27 9.78 1.91 1.47
N GLN A 28 8.98 1.38 2.40
CA GLN A 28 9.31 0.11 3.05
C GLN A 28 9.36 -1.05 2.04
N SER A 29 8.39 -1.13 1.12
CA SER A 29 8.39 -2.16 0.08
C SER A 29 9.60 -2.08 -0.86
N LEU A 30 10.12 -0.88 -1.13
CA LEU A 30 11.36 -0.68 -1.87
C LEU A 30 12.56 -1.20 -1.08
N LEU A 31 12.65 -0.92 0.22
CA LEU A 31 13.74 -1.41 1.07
C LEU A 31 13.76 -2.94 1.12
N ASP A 32 12.59 -3.57 1.25
CA ASP A 32 12.44 -5.02 1.23
C ASP A 32 12.87 -5.61 -0.12
N ALA A 33 12.46 -4.99 -1.22
CA ALA A 33 12.84 -5.42 -2.57
C ALA A 33 14.35 -5.29 -2.80
N GLN A 34 14.98 -4.20 -2.35
CA GLN A 34 16.44 -4.00 -2.44
C GLN A 34 17.20 -5.02 -1.58
N ALA A 35 16.72 -5.32 -0.38
CA ALA A 35 17.29 -6.37 0.47
C ALA A 35 17.36 -7.69 -0.28
N ARG A 36 16.22 -8.11 -0.85
CA ARG A 36 16.13 -9.39 -1.54
C ARG A 36 16.88 -9.40 -2.88
N TYR A 37 16.63 -8.43 -3.74
CA TYR A 37 16.98 -8.50 -5.16
C TYR A 37 18.20 -7.67 -5.57
N GLU A 38 18.76 -6.83 -4.69
CA GLU A 38 20.07 -6.21 -4.90
C GLU A 38 21.13 -6.79 -3.98
N ARG A 39 20.78 -7.09 -2.72
CA ARG A 39 21.72 -7.62 -1.71
C ARG A 39 21.68 -9.14 -1.57
N GLY A 40 20.69 -9.82 -2.15
CA GLY A 40 20.56 -11.27 -2.08
C GLY A 40 20.09 -11.78 -0.72
N GLU A 41 19.49 -10.94 0.11
CA GLU A 41 19.01 -11.27 1.46
C GLU A 41 17.65 -12.00 1.38
N ALA A 42 17.62 -13.13 0.68
CA ALA A 42 16.43 -13.93 0.47
C ALA A 42 16.18 -14.90 1.63
N GLN A 43 15.03 -14.76 2.29
CA GLN A 43 14.56 -15.72 3.28
C GLN A 43 14.04 -17.00 2.59
N ALA A 44 14.18 -18.13 3.29
CA ALA A 44 13.70 -19.43 2.81
C ALA A 44 12.16 -19.52 2.74
N ASP A 45 11.46 -18.79 3.59
CA ASP A 45 10.00 -18.62 3.58
C ASP A 45 9.70 -17.11 3.58
N PRO A 46 9.59 -16.48 2.39
CA PRO A 46 9.46 -15.04 2.28
C PRO A 46 8.07 -14.59 2.71
N ALA A 47 8.00 -13.81 3.79
CA ALA A 47 6.79 -13.08 4.12
C ALA A 47 6.47 -12.04 3.03
N PRO A 48 5.17 -11.76 2.77
CA PRO A 48 4.77 -10.63 1.94
C PRO A 48 5.35 -9.32 2.46
N SER A 49 5.77 -8.44 1.53
CA SER A 49 5.93 -7.03 1.83
C SER A 49 4.57 -6.33 1.79
N LEU A 50 4.55 -5.03 2.09
CA LEU A 50 3.32 -4.22 2.11
C LEU A 50 2.63 -4.10 0.74
N ASN A 51 3.40 -4.15 -0.35
CA ASN A 51 2.91 -3.93 -1.72
C ASN A 51 3.27 -5.06 -2.69
N TRP A 52 3.92 -6.13 -2.24
CA TRP A 52 4.27 -7.25 -3.11
C TRP A 52 4.53 -8.54 -2.33
N ALA A 53 4.44 -9.68 -3.01
CA ALA A 53 4.82 -10.99 -2.46
C ALA A 53 5.44 -11.88 -3.53
N VAL A 54 6.34 -12.77 -3.11
CA VAL A 54 6.89 -13.81 -3.98
C VAL A 54 5.83 -14.88 -4.22
N THR A 55 5.57 -15.21 -5.48
CA THR A 55 4.64 -16.27 -5.87
C THR A 55 5.34 -17.50 -6.44
N ASN A 56 6.55 -17.31 -6.98
CA ASN A 56 7.38 -18.39 -7.48
C ASN A 56 8.82 -18.16 -7.01
N GLN A 57 9.16 -18.80 -5.89
CA GLN A 57 10.42 -18.61 -5.19
C GLN A 57 11.55 -19.43 -5.81
N ALA A 58 12.74 -18.84 -5.88
CA ALA A 58 13.95 -19.56 -6.25
C ALA A 58 14.33 -20.55 -5.15
N MET A 59 14.50 -21.82 -5.53
CA MET A 59 14.86 -22.88 -4.59
C MET A 59 16.38 -23.01 -4.44
N PRO A 60 16.88 -23.42 -3.26
CA PRO A 60 18.27 -23.85 -3.10
C PRO A 60 18.64 -24.94 -4.11
N ASP A 61 19.92 -24.97 -4.50
CA ASP A 61 20.42 -26.02 -5.38
C ASP A 61 20.56 -27.38 -4.65
N GLU A 62 21.00 -28.42 -5.38
CA GLU A 62 21.19 -29.76 -4.82
C GLU A 62 22.21 -29.82 -3.66
N SER A 63 23.07 -28.82 -3.53
CA SER A 63 24.04 -28.69 -2.43
C SER A 63 23.45 -28.01 -1.19
N GLY A 64 22.23 -27.48 -1.28
CA GLY A 64 21.58 -26.69 -0.25
C GLY A 64 22.08 -25.25 -0.19
N ALA A 65 22.82 -24.78 -1.21
CA ALA A 65 23.28 -23.40 -1.27
C ALA A 65 22.10 -22.47 -1.57
N ALA A 66 22.11 -21.28 -0.95
CA ALA A 66 21.11 -20.26 -1.22
C ALA A 66 21.11 -19.85 -2.71
N PRO A 67 19.95 -19.49 -3.28
CA PRO A 67 19.88 -19.04 -4.68
C PRO A 67 20.81 -17.87 -4.96
N SER A 68 21.42 -17.87 -6.15
CA SER A 68 22.22 -16.74 -6.61
C SER A 68 21.33 -15.52 -6.89
N LEU A 69 21.92 -14.32 -6.93
CA LEU A 69 21.18 -13.11 -7.29
C LEU A 69 20.52 -13.22 -8.67
N GLU A 70 21.22 -13.80 -9.65
CA GLU A 70 20.68 -14.03 -10.99
C GLU A 70 19.44 -14.94 -10.95
N THR A 71 19.44 -15.95 -10.09
CA THR A 71 18.29 -16.84 -9.87
C THR A 71 17.15 -16.11 -9.15
N LEU A 72 17.45 -15.28 -8.14
CA LEU A 72 16.43 -14.49 -7.44
C LEU A 72 15.71 -13.52 -8.37
N LEU A 73 16.42 -12.93 -9.34
CA LEU A 73 15.82 -12.00 -10.32
C LEU A 73 14.86 -12.67 -11.33
N GLN A 74 14.82 -14.01 -11.36
CA GLN A 74 13.89 -14.82 -12.16
C GLN A 74 12.65 -15.26 -11.36
N GLU A 75 12.53 -14.88 -10.09
CA GLU A 75 11.33 -15.14 -9.30
C GLU A 75 10.13 -14.39 -9.88
N GLU A 76 8.95 -14.98 -9.75
CA GLU A 76 7.70 -14.25 -10.01
C GLU A 76 7.19 -13.65 -8.71
N VAL A 77 6.74 -12.40 -8.82
CA VAL A 77 6.13 -11.66 -7.73
C VAL A 77 4.77 -11.14 -8.15
N ILE A 78 3.84 -11.12 -7.21
CA ILE A 78 2.59 -10.38 -7.33
C ILE A 78 2.78 -9.01 -6.67
N LEU A 79 2.44 -7.95 -7.39
CA LEU A 79 2.59 -6.55 -7.02
C LEU A 79 1.19 -5.92 -6.91
N TRP A 80 0.96 -5.09 -5.90
CA TRP A 80 -0.27 -4.32 -5.69
C TRP A 80 0.07 -2.95 -5.08
N LEU A 81 -0.91 -2.06 -4.95
CA LEU A 81 -0.75 -0.80 -4.23
C LEU A 81 -1.75 -0.72 -3.07
N SER A 82 -1.24 -0.77 -1.84
CA SER A 82 -2.05 -0.67 -0.63
C SER A 82 -2.39 0.78 -0.29
N VAL A 83 -3.68 1.05 -0.08
CA VAL A 83 -4.20 2.30 0.47
C VAL A 83 -4.85 1.92 1.79
N GLY A 84 -4.11 1.99 2.89
CA GLY A 84 -4.50 1.32 4.14
C GLY A 84 -4.61 -0.21 3.94
N ASP A 85 -5.76 -0.80 4.27
CA ASP A 85 -6.00 -2.25 4.20
C ASP A 85 -6.58 -2.72 2.85
N GLU A 86 -7.03 -1.80 1.99
CA GLU A 86 -7.55 -2.08 0.65
C GLU A 86 -6.51 -1.81 -0.43
N LYS A 87 -6.75 -2.33 -1.64
CA LYS A 87 -5.85 -2.18 -2.79
C LYS A 87 -6.46 -1.25 -3.83
N LEU A 88 -5.61 -0.38 -4.38
CA LEU A 88 -5.96 0.44 -5.54
C LEU A 88 -5.86 -0.39 -6.82
N GLU A 89 -6.77 -0.15 -7.77
CA GLU A 89 -6.63 -0.69 -9.12
C GLU A 89 -5.40 -0.08 -9.79
N ILE A 90 -4.41 -0.92 -10.13
CA ILE A 90 -3.13 -0.49 -10.72
C ILE A 90 -3.01 -0.92 -12.20
N VAL A 91 -3.88 -1.82 -12.66
CA VAL A 91 -4.01 -2.23 -14.05
C VAL A 91 -5.50 -2.36 -14.38
N PRO A 92 -5.93 -2.10 -15.63
CA PRO A 92 -7.35 -2.15 -15.98
C PRO A 92 -8.01 -3.48 -15.63
N GLY A 93 -8.96 -3.44 -14.69
CA GLY A 93 -9.72 -4.58 -14.19
C GLY A 93 -9.01 -5.45 -13.14
N SER A 94 -7.86 -5.04 -12.60
CA SER A 94 -7.21 -5.77 -11.50
C SER A 94 -6.43 -4.88 -10.54
N ASP A 95 -6.52 -5.22 -9.26
CA ASP A 95 -5.81 -4.60 -8.13
C ASP A 95 -4.38 -5.12 -7.95
N HIS A 96 -3.93 -6.02 -8.82
CA HIS A 96 -2.59 -6.59 -8.79
C HIS A 96 -2.04 -6.90 -10.18
N ALA A 97 -0.71 -7.03 -10.26
CA ALA A 97 0.00 -7.46 -11.45
C ALA A 97 1.04 -8.53 -11.07
N THR A 98 1.17 -9.59 -11.87
CA THR A 98 2.27 -10.55 -11.75
C THR A 98 3.40 -10.11 -12.66
N ILE A 99 4.60 -9.94 -12.08
CA ILE A 99 5.80 -9.50 -12.80
C ILE A 99 7.00 -10.36 -12.41
N GLN A 100 8.05 -10.28 -13.21
CA GLN A 100 9.35 -10.81 -12.85
C GLN A 100 10.01 -9.93 -11.78
N ALA A 101 10.72 -10.55 -10.82
CA ALA A 101 11.42 -9.86 -9.75
C ALA A 101 12.43 -8.82 -10.26
N SER A 102 13.06 -9.08 -11.41
CA SER A 102 13.92 -8.11 -12.09
C SER A 102 13.25 -6.77 -12.44
N ALA A 103 11.92 -6.72 -12.56
CA ALA A 103 11.17 -5.50 -12.83
C ALA A 103 10.65 -4.81 -11.55
N LEU A 104 10.67 -5.50 -10.40
CA LEU A 104 9.95 -5.08 -9.18
C LEU A 104 10.38 -3.71 -8.67
N ILE A 105 11.68 -3.45 -8.53
CA ILE A 105 12.18 -2.18 -7.97
C ILE A 105 11.78 -0.99 -8.86
N ASN A 106 11.80 -1.16 -10.18
CA ASN A 106 11.36 -0.11 -11.09
C ASN A 106 9.85 0.11 -11.01
N ALA A 107 9.06 -0.98 -10.98
CA ALA A 107 7.61 -0.88 -10.83
C ALA A 107 7.20 -0.19 -9.52
N LEU A 108 7.88 -0.48 -8.40
CA LEU A 108 7.64 0.20 -7.12
C LEU A 108 7.98 1.70 -7.16
N LYS A 109 9.04 2.10 -7.88
CA LYS A 109 9.37 3.52 -8.08
C LYS A 109 8.33 4.22 -8.95
N GLU A 110 7.85 3.56 -9.99
CA GLU A 110 6.77 4.08 -10.84
C GLU A 110 5.48 4.27 -10.03
N MET A 111 5.12 3.31 -9.17
CA MET A 111 4.01 3.45 -8.22
C MET A 111 4.22 4.62 -7.25
N GLN A 112 5.43 4.82 -6.75
CA GLN A 112 5.74 5.96 -5.88
C GLN A 112 5.53 7.29 -6.61
N THR A 113 6.01 7.42 -7.85
CA THR A 113 5.77 8.60 -8.70
C THR A 113 4.28 8.80 -9.00
N MET A 114 3.56 7.72 -9.30
CA MET A 114 2.11 7.76 -9.52
C MET A 114 1.37 8.29 -8.29
N VAL A 115 1.67 7.76 -7.09
CA VAL A 115 1.07 8.22 -5.83
C VAL A 115 1.42 9.69 -5.55
N GLN A 116 2.67 10.09 -5.76
CA GLN A 116 3.08 11.50 -5.64
C GLN A 116 2.22 12.42 -6.53
N GLY A 117 1.95 12.02 -7.77
CA GLY A 117 1.11 12.75 -8.71
C GLY A 117 -0.36 12.90 -8.31
N LEU A 118 -0.90 12.04 -7.45
CA LEU A 118 -2.30 12.13 -7.00
C LEU A 118 -2.58 13.43 -6.23
N ALA A 119 -1.58 13.94 -5.49
CA ALA A 119 -1.71 15.20 -4.78
C ALA A 119 -1.65 16.42 -5.73
N GLU A 120 -1.05 16.26 -6.91
CA GLU A 120 -0.90 17.30 -7.92
C GLU A 120 -2.14 17.41 -8.81
N ASP A 121 -2.81 16.28 -9.11
CA ASP A 121 -4.07 16.24 -9.84
C ASP A 121 -5.14 15.40 -9.10
N ARG A 122 -5.78 16.06 -8.13
CA ARG A 122 -6.90 15.48 -7.36
C ARG A 122 -8.17 15.26 -8.19
N SER A 123 -8.23 15.76 -9.43
CA SER A 123 -9.40 15.59 -10.30
C SER A 123 -9.30 14.34 -11.18
N SER A 124 -8.15 13.69 -11.21
CA SER A 124 -7.95 12.45 -11.94
C SER A 124 -8.84 11.32 -11.40
N GLU A 125 -9.19 10.38 -12.28
CA GLU A 125 -9.95 9.19 -11.91
C GLU A 125 -9.23 8.38 -10.83
N LEU A 126 -7.91 8.22 -10.98
CA LEU A 126 -7.09 7.49 -10.01
C LEU A 126 -7.04 8.18 -8.64
N ALA A 127 -6.93 9.52 -8.60
CA ALA A 127 -6.97 10.26 -7.32
C ALA A 127 -8.34 10.17 -6.67
N SER A 128 -9.41 10.11 -7.46
CA SER A 128 -10.78 9.92 -6.96
C SER A 128 -10.93 8.53 -6.34
N GLN A 129 -10.52 7.46 -7.05
CA GLN A 129 -10.55 6.09 -6.52
C GLN A 129 -9.71 5.94 -5.25
N PHE A 130 -8.51 6.52 -5.24
CA PHE A 130 -7.65 6.55 -4.05
C PHE A 130 -8.37 7.21 -2.85
N HIS A 131 -9.01 8.36 -3.09
CA HIS A 131 -9.70 9.09 -2.03
C HIS A 131 -10.93 8.34 -1.53
N ASP A 132 -11.71 7.72 -2.42
CA ASP A 132 -12.88 6.93 -2.04
C ASP A 132 -12.49 5.77 -1.11
N ILE A 133 -11.40 5.07 -1.42
CA ILE A 133 -10.84 4.02 -0.56
C ILE A 133 -10.42 4.60 0.79
N ALA A 134 -9.69 5.73 0.78
CA ALA A 134 -9.24 6.39 2.00
C ALA A 134 -10.41 6.85 2.88
N ILE A 135 -11.47 7.41 2.30
CA ILE A 135 -12.70 7.83 3.02
C ILE A 135 -13.38 6.61 3.65
N ALA A 136 -13.51 5.50 2.91
CA ALA A 136 -14.15 4.30 3.44
C ALA A 136 -13.41 3.77 4.67
N GLN A 137 -12.07 3.76 4.63
CA GLN A 137 -11.25 3.28 5.73
C GLN A 137 -11.08 4.27 6.87
N ALA A 138 -11.19 5.56 6.60
CA ALA A 138 -11.13 6.59 7.62
C ALA A 138 -12.39 6.63 8.52
N LYS A 139 -13.47 5.91 8.17
CA LYS A 139 -14.71 5.93 8.94
C LYS A 139 -14.47 5.36 10.35
N PRO A 140 -14.74 6.13 11.42
CA PRO A 140 -14.65 5.59 12.77
C PRO A 140 -15.61 4.42 12.95
N SER A 141 -15.11 3.34 13.57
CA SER A 141 -15.88 2.12 13.82
C SER A 141 -16.85 2.25 15.00
N SER A 142 -16.57 3.17 15.93
CA SER A 142 -17.40 3.44 17.11
C SER A 142 -18.29 4.66 16.87
N PRO A 143 -19.50 4.71 17.44
CA PRO A 143 -20.38 5.88 17.32
C PRO A 143 -19.75 7.12 18.00
N PRO A 144 -20.17 8.34 17.63
CA PRO A 144 -19.69 9.56 18.26
C PRO A 144 -19.95 9.59 19.77
N GLU A 145 -19.03 10.21 20.52
CA GLU A 145 -19.19 10.43 21.97
C GLU A 145 -19.94 11.74 22.27
N ASP A 146 -20.09 12.62 21.27
CA ASP A 146 -20.76 13.90 21.38
C ASP A 146 -22.25 13.77 21.74
N GLU A 147 -22.70 14.59 22.70
CA GLU A 147 -24.08 14.53 23.19
C GLU A 147 -25.10 14.81 22.07
N GLY A 148 -26.05 13.89 21.89
CA GLY A 148 -27.10 14.00 20.88
C GLY A 148 -26.67 13.59 19.46
N LYS A 149 -25.45 13.09 19.29
CA LYS A 149 -24.92 12.58 18.02
C LYS A 149 -25.01 11.06 17.97
N SER A 150 -25.25 10.51 16.79
CA SER A 150 -25.51 9.08 16.62
C SER A 150 -24.78 8.43 15.45
N ASP A 151 -24.28 9.21 14.50
CA ASP A 151 -23.55 8.68 13.34
C ASP A 151 -22.41 9.62 12.90
N TRP A 152 -21.60 9.14 11.97
CA TRP A 152 -20.54 9.88 11.31
C TRP A 152 -20.94 10.17 9.87
N GLU A 153 -20.90 11.44 9.49
CA GLU A 153 -21.05 11.89 8.10
C GLU A 153 -19.72 12.41 7.58
N TYR A 154 -19.37 12.08 6.34
CA TYR A 154 -18.17 12.62 5.71
C TYR A 154 -18.43 14.04 5.19
N ASP A 155 -17.63 15.00 5.64
CA ASP A 155 -17.63 16.39 5.16
C ASP A 155 -16.47 16.59 4.18
N ALA A 156 -16.81 16.73 2.90
CA ALA A 156 -15.86 16.94 1.81
C ALA A 156 -15.13 18.30 1.87
N THR A 157 -15.66 19.29 2.59
CA THR A 157 -15.06 20.63 2.72
C THR A 157 -13.80 20.59 3.57
N VAL A 158 -13.83 19.78 4.62
CA VAL A 158 -12.72 19.62 5.58
C VAL A 158 -12.00 18.29 5.41
N ASP A 159 -12.49 17.41 4.53
CA ASP A 159 -11.95 16.08 4.22
C ASP A 159 -11.85 15.20 5.47
N ARG A 160 -12.95 15.11 6.24
CA ARG A 160 -13.03 14.40 7.53
C ARG A 160 -14.45 13.90 7.83
N TYR A 161 -14.56 12.94 8.75
CA TYR A 161 -15.84 12.59 9.36
C TYR A 161 -16.22 13.55 10.48
N ILE A 162 -17.47 13.98 10.50
CA ILE A 162 -18.09 14.81 11.54
C ILE A 162 -19.24 14.06 12.20
N ALA A 163 -19.43 14.30 13.50
CA ALA A 163 -20.50 13.68 14.27
C ALA A 163 -21.85 14.34 13.95
N VAL A 164 -22.84 13.53 13.57
CA VAL A 164 -24.20 13.98 13.20
C VAL A 164 -25.29 13.51 14.14
#